data_AF-K5W9B3-F1
#
_entry.id   AF-K5W9B3-F1
#
_cell.length_a   1.000
_cell.length_b   1.000
_cell.length_c   1.000
_cell.angle_alpha   90.00
_cell.angle_beta   90.00
_cell.angle_gamma   90.00
#
_symmetry.space_group_name_H-M   'P 1'
#
loop_
_entity.id
_entity.type
_entity.pdbx_description
1 polymer ?
#
loop_
_entity_poly.entity_id
_entity_poly.type
_entity_poly.pdbx_seq_one_letter_code
_entity_poly.pdbx_strand_id
1 'polypeptide(L)'
;MARRDSPARWPADIRYLRASLFHASATPAARDFVKGDASMVTSLPNTYPSSVAIRPITDPTHPAHGQYGLFATCRIKPDTRILDYFGEIHCDTRPDSDYDLSLHRFPDGTSIGIDARGAGNEARFINDYRGISKKPNAVFQDNRVGSGELRMSICSCKEGIRKGDEIVVSYGKSWWKARMMT
;
A
#
# COMPACT_ATOMS: atom_id res chain seq x y z
N MET A 1 5.77 19.29 -23.11
CA MET A 1 6.09 17.95 -22.60
C MET A 1 4.90 17.48 -21.76
N ALA A 2 4.24 16.40 -22.16
CA ALA A 2 3.14 15.83 -21.37
C ALA A 2 3.63 15.52 -19.95
N ARG A 3 2.88 15.95 -18.93
CA ARG A 3 3.19 15.57 -17.54
C ARG A 3 3.17 14.05 -17.49
N ARG A 4 4.22 13.42 -16.96
CA ARG A 4 4.14 12.00 -16.61
C ARG A 4 3.02 11.86 -15.59
N ASP A 5 1.97 11.12 -15.92
CA ASP A 5 0.85 10.87 -15.03
C ASP A 5 1.24 9.96 -13.84
N SER A 6 2.42 9.34 -13.91
CA SER A 6 3.02 8.45 -12.91
C SER A 6 4.36 8.98 -12.35
N PRO A 7 4.79 8.50 -11.16
CA PRO A 7 6.07 8.87 -10.56
C PRO A 7 7.27 8.34 -11.37
N ALA A 8 8.45 8.91 -11.12
CA ALA A 8 9.68 8.38 -11.70
C ALA A 8 9.91 6.93 -11.27
N ARG A 9 10.42 6.10 -12.20
CA ARG A 9 10.68 4.66 -12.01
C ARG A 9 9.43 3.81 -11.78
N TRP A 10 8.26 4.31 -12.16
CA TRP A 10 7.06 3.49 -12.27
C TRP A 10 7.19 2.47 -13.43
N PRO A 11 6.81 1.19 -13.26
CA PRO A 11 6.82 0.19 -14.32
C PRO A 11 5.85 0.53 -15.46
N ALA A 12 6.23 0.26 -16.70
CA ALA A 12 5.43 0.64 -17.88
C ALA A 12 4.17 -0.22 -18.06
N ASP A 13 4.18 -1.44 -17.54
CA ASP A 13 3.14 -2.45 -17.64
C ASP A 13 2.11 -2.38 -16.50
N ILE A 14 2.35 -1.55 -15.48
CA ILE A 14 1.46 -1.39 -14.33
C ILE A 14 0.70 -0.07 -14.44
N ARG A 15 -0.62 -0.09 -14.28
CA ARG A 15 -1.43 1.14 -14.29
C ARG A 15 -1.21 1.93 -12.98
N TYR A 16 -0.84 3.21 -13.08
CA TYR A 16 -0.77 4.09 -11.91
C TYR A 16 -2.17 4.55 -11.46
N LEU A 17 -2.43 4.48 -10.16
CA LEU A 17 -3.70 4.82 -9.53
C LEU A 17 -3.55 5.97 -8.55
N ARG A 18 -4.57 6.84 -8.51
CA ARG A 18 -4.75 7.90 -7.50
C ARG A 18 -5.89 7.60 -6.52
N ALA A 19 -6.62 6.53 -6.78
CA ALA A 19 -7.67 5.94 -5.96
C ALA A 19 -7.82 4.47 -6.37
N SER A 20 -8.26 3.61 -5.45
CA SER A 20 -8.53 2.21 -5.75
C SER A 20 -9.67 2.04 -6.77
N LEU A 21 -9.62 0.94 -7.51
CA LEU A 21 -10.69 0.52 -8.43
C LEU A 21 -11.42 -0.68 -7.83
N PHE A 22 -12.65 -0.96 -8.26
CA PHE A 22 -13.37 -2.17 -7.83
C PHE A 22 -13.40 -3.22 -8.94
N HIS A 23 -12.90 -4.42 -8.65
CA HIS A 23 -13.06 -5.59 -9.51
C HIS A 23 -14.53 -6.04 -9.59
N ALA A 24 -14.87 -6.78 -10.65
CA ALA A 24 -16.20 -7.40 -10.79
C ALA A 24 -16.55 -8.36 -9.64
N SER A 25 -15.56 -8.97 -8.98
CA SER A 25 -15.78 -9.85 -7.83
C SER A 25 -16.22 -9.12 -6.56
N ALA A 26 -16.00 -7.81 -6.45
CA ALA A 26 -16.43 -7.04 -5.28
C ALA A 26 -17.96 -6.95 -5.23
N THR A 27 -18.56 -7.57 -4.21
CA THR A 27 -20.03 -7.62 -4.03
C THR A 27 -20.60 -6.23 -3.75
N PRO A 28 -21.92 -6.00 -3.94
CA PRO A 28 -22.56 -4.73 -3.57
C PRO A 28 -22.32 -4.37 -2.10
N ALA A 29 -22.51 -5.32 -1.18
CA ALA A 29 -22.26 -5.12 0.24
C ALA A 29 -20.81 -4.74 0.55
N ALA A 30 -19.83 -5.36 -0.12
CA ALA A 30 -18.42 -5.00 0.04
C ALA A 30 -18.12 -3.59 -0.49
N ARG A 31 -18.70 -3.22 -1.64
CA ARG A 31 -18.55 -1.89 -2.24
C ARG A 31 -19.13 -0.82 -1.32
N ASP A 32 -20.33 -1.04 -0.79
CA ASP A 32 -21.01 -0.11 0.10
C ASP A 32 -20.25 0.00 1.43
N PHE A 33 -19.79 -1.13 1.97
CA PHE A 33 -18.94 -1.14 3.16
C PHE A 33 -17.66 -0.32 2.96
N VAL A 34 -16.95 -0.50 1.83
CA VAL A 34 -15.74 0.27 1.55
C VAL A 34 -16.06 1.75 1.36
N LYS A 35 -17.10 2.11 0.60
CA LYS A 35 -17.47 3.51 0.37
C LYS A 35 -17.92 4.22 1.65
N GLY A 36 -18.63 3.51 2.53
CA GLY A 36 -19.26 4.09 3.73
C GLY A 36 -20.43 5.01 3.42
N ASP A 37 -21.09 5.50 4.48
CA ASP A 37 -22.22 6.42 4.38
C ASP A 37 -21.71 7.85 4.17
N ALA A 38 -21.75 8.32 2.93
CA ALA A 38 -21.29 9.66 2.57
C ALA A 38 -22.29 10.74 3.04
N SER A 39 -22.09 11.26 4.26
CA SER A 39 -22.73 12.49 4.73
C SER A 39 -21.67 13.54 5.06
N MET A 40 -21.42 14.41 4.07
CA MET A 40 -20.59 15.63 4.13
C MET A 40 -19.09 15.44 4.44
N VAL A 41 -18.23 15.71 3.44
CA VAL A 41 -17.26 16.84 3.43
C VAL A 41 -16.40 16.75 2.17
N THR A 42 -16.16 17.91 1.57
CA THR A 42 -15.24 18.21 0.47
C THR A 42 -13.81 17.74 0.79
N SER A 43 -13.30 16.72 0.11
CA SER A 43 -11.89 16.35 0.21
C SER A 43 -11.05 17.45 -0.44
N LEU A 44 -10.36 18.26 0.37
CA LEU A 44 -9.30 19.12 -0.16
C LEU A 44 -8.26 18.23 -0.87
N PRO A 45 -7.80 18.61 -2.08
CA PRO A 45 -6.74 17.86 -2.74
C PRO A 45 -5.50 17.92 -1.86
N ASN A 46 -5.09 16.76 -1.34
CA ASN A 46 -3.93 16.61 -0.49
C ASN A 46 -2.67 16.87 -1.35
N THR A 47 -2.35 18.14 -1.55
CA THR A 47 -1.28 18.61 -2.44
C THR A 47 0.00 18.73 -1.62
N TYR A 48 0.38 17.67 -0.92
CA TYR A 48 1.70 17.60 -0.30
C TYR A 48 2.69 17.06 -1.33
N PRO A 49 3.91 17.63 -1.41
CA PRO A 49 4.98 17.01 -2.19
C PRO A 49 5.17 15.58 -1.68
N SER A 50 5.30 14.63 -2.61
CA SER A 50 5.45 13.22 -2.27
C SER A 50 6.64 13.05 -1.31
N SER A 51 6.35 12.63 -0.08
CA SER A 51 7.34 12.30 0.93
C SER A 51 8.08 11.00 0.61
N VAL A 52 7.81 10.40 -0.55
CA VAL A 52 8.34 9.12 -0.98
C VAL A 52 8.91 9.14 -2.39
N ALA A 53 9.86 8.25 -2.67
CA ALA A 53 10.41 8.00 -3.99
C ALA A 53 10.68 6.51 -4.17
N ILE A 54 10.41 6.01 -5.38
CA ILE A 54 10.77 4.65 -5.80
C ILE A 54 12.26 4.65 -6.16
N ARG A 55 13.03 3.70 -5.63
CA ARG A 55 14.46 3.55 -5.95
C ARG A 55 14.82 2.09 -6.21
N PRO A 56 15.78 1.82 -7.11
CA PRO A 56 16.29 0.46 -7.31
C PRO A 56 17.06 0.01 -6.06
N ILE A 57 16.92 -1.26 -5.72
CA ILE A 57 17.71 -1.92 -4.67
C ILE A 57 18.95 -2.53 -5.32
N THR A 58 20.11 -1.97 -4.98
CA THR A 58 21.41 -2.36 -5.56
C THR A 58 22.33 -3.05 -4.55
N ASP A 59 21.97 -3.06 -3.28
CA ASP A 59 22.72 -3.78 -2.25
C ASP A 59 22.51 -5.30 -2.44
N PRO A 60 23.57 -6.08 -2.68
CA PRO A 60 23.46 -7.52 -2.91
C PRO A 60 23.01 -8.32 -1.67
N THR A 61 23.08 -7.72 -0.47
CA THR A 61 22.63 -8.36 0.77
C THR A 61 21.14 -8.13 1.05
N HIS A 62 20.51 -7.23 0.30
CA HIS A 62 19.10 -6.90 0.47
C HIS A 62 18.21 -8.03 -0.08
N PRO A 63 17.17 -8.49 0.65
CA PRO A 63 16.28 -9.57 0.17
C PRO A 63 15.61 -9.28 -1.18
N ALA A 64 15.30 -8.01 -1.45
CA ALA A 64 14.76 -7.53 -2.72
C ALA A 64 15.84 -7.01 -3.71
N HIS A 65 17.08 -7.50 -3.64
CA HIS A 65 18.15 -7.10 -4.56
C HIS A 65 17.73 -7.29 -6.03
N GLY A 66 17.95 -6.25 -6.85
CA GLY A 66 17.52 -6.22 -8.25
C GLY A 66 16.08 -5.76 -8.47
N GLN A 67 15.31 -5.55 -7.40
CA GLN A 67 13.96 -4.98 -7.45
C GLN A 67 14.00 -3.49 -7.04
N TYR A 68 12.88 -2.98 -6.53
CA TYR A 68 12.70 -1.59 -6.11
C TYR A 68 12.18 -1.53 -4.68
N GLY A 69 12.50 -0.43 -3.99
CA GLY A 69 11.96 -0.10 -2.68
C GLY A 69 11.35 1.30 -2.66
N LEU A 70 10.56 1.57 -1.61
CA LEU A 70 9.99 2.88 -1.34
C LEU A 70 10.81 3.62 -0.29
N PHE A 71 11.27 4.83 -0.59
CA PHE A 71 12.20 5.58 0.27
C PHE A 71 11.67 6.94 0.66
N ALA A 72 11.93 7.36 1.90
CA ALA A 72 11.54 8.69 2.37
C ALA A 72 12.39 9.79 1.70
N THR A 73 11.75 10.82 1.13
CA THR A 73 12.42 11.97 0.48
C THR A 73 12.73 13.10 1.47
N CYS A 74 12.05 13.09 2.61
CA CYS A 74 12.23 14.01 3.73
C CYS A 74 12.08 13.26 5.06
N ARG A 75 12.31 13.94 6.19
CA ARG A 75 12.02 13.37 7.51
C ARG A 75 10.51 13.24 7.68
N ILE A 76 10.03 12.05 8.00
CA ILE A 76 8.64 11.76 8.35
C ILE A 76 8.52 11.73 9.87
N LYS A 77 7.59 12.52 10.42
CA LYS A 77 7.35 12.58 11.87
C LYS A 77 6.74 11.25 12.36
N PRO A 78 6.85 10.92 13.66
CA PRO A 78 6.12 9.80 14.25
C PRO A 78 4.62 9.83 13.94
N ASP A 79 4.00 8.65 13.91
CA ASP A 79 2.53 8.46 13.82
C ASP A 79 1.86 9.28 12.70
N THR A 80 2.58 9.46 11.58
CA THR A 80 2.15 10.27 10.45
C THR A 80 1.75 9.38 9.29
N ARG A 81 0.56 9.62 8.71
CA ARG A 81 0.14 8.99 7.46
C ARG A 81 1.06 9.42 6.32
N ILE A 82 1.64 8.44 5.64
CA ILE A 82 2.59 8.62 4.55
C ILE A 82 1.83 8.64 3.21
N LEU A 83 1.08 7.56 2.94
CA LEU A 83 0.24 7.38 1.75
C LEU A 83 -0.78 6.26 1.99
N ASP A 84 -1.72 6.07 1.07
CA ASP A 84 -2.62 4.91 1.05
C ASP A 84 -2.09 3.83 0.12
N TYR A 85 -2.43 2.57 0.40
CA TYR A 85 -2.23 1.46 -0.51
C TYR A 85 -3.40 1.39 -1.50
N PHE A 86 -3.12 1.72 -2.77
CA PHE A 86 -4.13 1.62 -3.83
C PHE A 86 -3.88 0.40 -4.72
N GLY A 87 -4.98 -0.21 -5.13
CA GLY A 87 -5.02 -1.35 -6.02
C GLY A 87 -6.45 -1.62 -6.49
N GLU A 88 -6.67 -2.83 -6.97
CA GLU A 88 -7.99 -3.33 -7.28
C GLU A 88 -8.62 -3.96 -6.03
N ILE A 89 -9.77 -3.43 -5.59
CA ILE A 89 -10.57 -3.96 -4.50
C ILE A 89 -11.38 -5.15 -5.03
N HIS A 90 -11.27 -6.28 -4.35
CA HIS A 90 -11.84 -7.54 -4.81
C HIS A 90 -12.35 -8.41 -3.64
N CYS A 91 -13.14 -9.43 -3.95
CA CYS A 91 -13.63 -10.41 -2.97
C CYS A 91 -13.33 -11.87 -3.38
N ASP A 92 -12.47 -12.08 -4.37
CA ASP A 92 -12.01 -13.40 -4.79
C ASP A 92 -10.63 -13.71 -4.21
N THR A 93 -10.14 -14.93 -4.42
CA THR A 93 -8.79 -15.32 -3.98
C THR A 93 -7.76 -14.96 -5.03
N ARG A 94 -6.60 -14.42 -4.63
CA ARG A 94 -5.49 -14.06 -5.52
C ARG A 94 -4.21 -14.82 -5.13
N PRO A 95 -4.19 -16.17 -5.23
CA PRO A 95 -3.07 -16.97 -4.72
C PRO A 95 -1.73 -16.64 -5.37
N ASP A 96 -1.76 -16.19 -6.63
CA ASP A 96 -0.55 -15.88 -7.38
C ASP A 96 -0.03 -14.44 -7.14
N SER A 97 -0.76 -13.59 -6.41
CA SER A 97 -0.36 -12.19 -6.20
C SER A 97 0.46 -12.01 -4.91
N ASP A 98 1.67 -11.47 -5.05
CA ASP A 98 2.48 -10.95 -3.94
C ASP A 98 2.01 -9.56 -3.46
N TYR A 99 1.05 -8.95 -4.16
CA TYR A 99 0.60 -7.57 -3.95
C TYR A 99 -0.83 -7.48 -3.39
N ASP A 100 -1.38 -8.59 -2.90
CA ASP A 100 -2.74 -8.65 -2.34
C ASP A 100 -2.74 -8.45 -0.81
N LEU A 101 -3.38 -7.37 -0.35
CA LEU A 101 -3.55 -7.06 1.07
C LEU A 101 -4.99 -7.34 1.51
N SER A 102 -5.15 -8.00 2.65
CA SER A 102 -6.45 -8.13 3.31
C SER A 102 -6.87 -6.80 3.95
N LEU A 103 -8.00 -6.24 3.51
CA LEU A 103 -8.59 -5.02 4.08
C LEU A 103 -9.61 -5.33 5.16
N HIS A 104 -10.53 -6.28 4.91
CA HIS A 104 -11.59 -6.63 5.84
C HIS A 104 -12.04 -8.07 5.65
N ARG A 105 -12.49 -8.72 6.72
CA ARG A 105 -13.09 -10.05 6.68
C ARG A 105 -14.45 -9.99 7.38
N PHE A 106 -15.50 -10.29 6.63
CA PHE A 106 -16.85 -10.39 7.14
C PHE A 106 -17.06 -11.68 7.93
N PRO A 107 -18.04 -11.72 8.85
CA PRO A 107 -18.39 -12.93 9.61
C PRO A 107 -18.85 -14.10 8.75
N ASP A 108 -19.41 -13.84 7.56
CA ASP A 108 -19.87 -14.86 6.61
C ASP A 108 -18.72 -15.53 5.81
N GLY A 109 -17.47 -15.13 6.08
CA GLY A 109 -16.28 -15.63 5.41
C GLY A 109 -15.85 -14.82 4.19
N THR A 110 -16.69 -13.92 3.67
CA THR A 110 -16.34 -13.00 2.59
C THR A 110 -15.19 -12.10 3.04
N SER A 111 -14.19 -11.90 2.19
CA SER A 111 -13.07 -11.01 2.48
C SER A 111 -12.95 -9.95 1.41
N ILE A 112 -12.50 -8.77 1.81
CA ILE A 112 -12.16 -7.67 0.93
C ILE A 112 -10.63 -7.61 0.86
N GLY A 113 -10.09 -7.78 -0.33
CA GLY A 113 -8.68 -7.59 -0.63
C GLY A 113 -8.41 -6.30 -1.41
N ILE A 114 -7.15 -5.87 -1.45
CA ILE A 114 -6.64 -4.81 -2.32
C ILE A 114 -5.41 -5.37 -3.04
N ASP A 115 -5.51 -5.64 -4.34
CA ASP A 115 -4.43 -6.19 -5.14
C ASP A 115 -3.76 -5.11 -6.02
N ALA A 116 -2.48 -4.85 -5.78
CA ALA A 116 -1.67 -3.89 -6.55
C ALA A 116 -0.79 -4.55 -7.63
N ARG A 117 -1.08 -5.79 -8.02
CA ARG A 117 -0.31 -6.53 -9.04
C ARG A 117 -0.33 -5.83 -10.39
N GLY A 118 -1.52 -5.55 -10.93
CA GLY A 118 -1.71 -4.97 -12.27
C GLY A 118 -2.00 -3.46 -12.30
N ALA A 119 -2.48 -2.90 -11.20
CA ALA A 119 -2.76 -1.47 -11.05
C ALA A 119 -2.53 -1.04 -9.60
N GLY A 120 -1.84 0.06 -9.35
CA GLY A 120 -1.57 0.52 -7.99
C GLY A 120 -0.88 1.87 -7.92
N ASN A 121 -0.35 2.21 -6.75
CA ASN A 121 0.44 3.43 -6.53
C ASN A 121 1.80 3.10 -5.89
N GLU A 122 2.55 4.12 -5.47
CA GLU A 122 3.90 4.00 -4.89
C GLU A 122 3.98 2.99 -3.73
N ALA A 123 2.90 2.80 -2.98
CA ALA A 123 2.85 1.91 -1.82
C ALA A 123 3.14 0.44 -2.16
N ARG A 124 2.94 0.03 -3.42
CA ARG A 124 3.27 -1.33 -3.88
C ARG A 124 4.76 -1.66 -3.81
N PHE A 125 5.63 -0.68 -3.63
CA PHE A 125 7.09 -0.86 -3.51
C PHE A 125 7.60 -0.96 -2.07
N ILE A 126 6.70 -1.05 -1.09
CA ILE A 126 7.10 -1.24 0.32
C ILE A 126 7.50 -2.69 0.53
N ASN A 127 8.72 -2.90 1.01
CA ASN A 127 9.26 -4.22 1.33
C ASN A 127 8.95 -4.64 2.78
N ASP A 128 9.03 -5.95 3.05
CA ASP A 128 9.04 -6.46 4.42
C ASP A 128 10.36 -6.12 5.10
N TYR A 129 10.30 -5.71 6.37
CA TYR A 129 11.47 -5.27 7.11
C TYR A 129 12.54 -6.37 7.35
N ARG A 130 12.16 -7.66 7.30
CA ARG A 130 13.09 -8.76 7.63
C ARG A 130 14.22 -8.83 6.61
N GLY A 131 15.46 -8.78 7.12
CA GLY A 131 16.67 -8.73 6.29
C GLY A 131 17.07 -7.33 5.83
N ILE A 132 16.24 -6.30 6.11
CA ILE A 132 16.52 -4.89 5.77
C ILE A 132 16.81 -4.09 7.04
N SER A 133 16.01 -4.30 8.09
CA SER A 133 16.14 -3.57 9.35
C SER A 133 15.76 -4.44 10.55
N LYS A 134 16.05 -3.95 11.77
CA LYS A 134 15.72 -4.68 13.02
C LYS A 134 14.21 -4.79 13.29
N LYS A 135 13.43 -3.81 12.81
CA LYS A 135 11.98 -3.70 13.03
C LYS A 135 11.35 -2.83 11.94
N PRO A 136 10.05 -2.99 11.63
CA PRO A 136 9.38 -2.12 10.69
C PRO A 136 9.38 -0.66 11.18
N ASN A 137 9.49 0.29 10.25
CA ASN A 137 9.40 1.73 10.52
C ASN A 137 8.08 2.35 10.06
N ALA A 138 7.24 1.57 9.39
CA ALA A 138 5.86 1.89 9.06
C ALA A 138 4.92 0.71 9.33
N VAL A 139 3.62 0.99 9.37
CA VAL A 139 2.55 0.01 9.60
C VAL A 139 1.40 0.21 8.63
N PHE A 140 0.76 -0.89 8.27
CA PHE A 140 -0.56 -0.90 7.65
C PHE A 140 -1.63 -0.61 8.70
N GLN A 141 -2.54 0.31 8.38
CA GLN A 141 -3.69 0.66 9.22
C GLN A 141 -4.91 0.87 8.34
N ASP A 142 -5.95 0.07 8.54
CA ASP A 142 -7.26 0.34 7.98
C ASP A 142 -7.88 1.55 8.69
N ASN A 143 -8.32 2.54 7.92
CA ASN A 143 -8.95 3.75 8.46
C ASN A 143 -10.02 4.25 7.50
N ARG A 144 -11.14 4.73 8.03
CA ARG A 144 -12.10 5.51 7.24
C ARG A 144 -11.60 6.94 7.13
N VAL A 145 -11.48 7.44 5.91
CA VAL A 145 -11.18 8.86 5.66
C VAL A 145 -12.45 9.71 5.82
N GLY A 146 -12.34 11.03 5.81
CA GLY A 146 -13.47 11.94 6.01
C GLY A 146 -14.65 11.75 5.05
N SER A 147 -14.44 11.15 3.87
CA SER A 147 -15.53 10.79 2.95
C SER A 147 -16.33 9.55 3.37
N GLY A 148 -15.93 8.88 4.45
CA GLY A 148 -16.45 7.56 4.85
C GLY A 148 -15.68 6.39 4.23
N GLU A 149 -14.88 6.62 3.19
CA GLU A 149 -14.18 5.54 2.47
C GLU A 149 -13.17 4.83 3.37
N LEU A 150 -13.27 3.51 3.49
CA LEU A 150 -12.31 2.65 4.16
C LEU A 150 -11.07 2.47 3.27
N ARG A 151 -9.91 2.80 3.80
CA ARG A 151 -8.63 2.69 3.08
C ARG A 151 -7.59 1.97 3.92
N MET A 152 -6.67 1.30 3.24
CA MET A 152 -5.44 0.82 3.85
C MET A 152 -4.39 1.95 3.82
N SER A 153 -4.15 2.59 4.95
CA SER A 153 -3.14 3.63 5.11
C SER A 153 -1.78 3.04 5.53
N ILE A 154 -0.70 3.67 5.08
CA ILE A 154 0.64 3.41 5.57
C ILE A 154 1.02 4.57 6.47
N CYS A 155 1.28 4.28 7.75
CA CYS A 155 1.65 5.26 8.75
C CYS A 155 3.04 4.95 9.31
N SER A 156 3.85 5.97 9.57
CA SER A 156 5.12 5.80 10.26
C SER A 156 4.93 5.34 11.70
N CYS A 157 5.84 4.53 12.21
CA CYS A 157 5.90 4.15 13.62
C CYS A 157 6.27 5.33 14.54
N LYS A 158 6.28 5.07 15.86
CA LYS A 158 6.56 6.06 16.93
C LYS A 158 7.93 6.74 16.84
N GLU A 159 8.90 6.12 16.15
CA GLU A 159 10.22 6.69 15.94
C GLU A 159 10.31 7.65 14.75
N GLY A 160 9.29 7.68 13.89
CA GLY A 160 9.33 8.36 12.60
C GLY A 160 10.31 7.70 11.61
N ILE A 161 10.55 8.36 10.48
CA ILE A 161 11.43 7.86 9.40
C ILE A 161 12.38 8.97 8.98
N ARG A 162 13.69 8.67 8.85
CA ARG A 162 14.67 9.68 8.44
C ARG A 162 14.63 9.84 6.92
N LYS A 163 15.06 11.01 6.44
CA LYS A 163 15.26 11.23 5.01
C LYS A 163 16.24 10.20 4.47
N GLY A 164 15.86 9.51 3.40
CA GLY A 164 16.69 8.53 2.72
C GLY A 164 16.53 7.10 3.21
N ASP A 165 15.86 6.88 4.35
CA ASP A 165 15.56 5.52 4.82
C ASP A 165 14.53 4.84 3.91
N GLU A 166 14.67 3.52 3.76
CA GLU A 166 13.64 2.70 3.15
C GLU A 166 12.44 2.59 4.10
N ILE A 167 11.24 2.69 3.54
CA ILE A 167 9.97 2.51 4.24
C ILE A 167 9.65 1.03 4.17
N VAL A 168 9.66 0.38 5.33
CA VAL A 168 9.48 -1.06 5.47
C VAL A 168 8.41 -1.37 6.51
N VAL A 169 7.59 -2.36 6.20
CA VAL A 169 6.47 -2.83 7.03
C VAL A 169 6.67 -4.30 7.41
N SER A 170 5.75 -4.87 8.18
CA SER A 170 5.65 -6.33 8.30
C SER A 170 4.52 -6.82 7.40
N TYR A 171 4.80 -7.71 6.46
CA TYR A 171 3.79 -8.39 5.63
C TYR A 171 2.92 -9.35 6.44
N GLY A 172 3.35 -9.70 7.66
CA GLY A 172 2.58 -10.50 8.60
C GLY A 172 2.94 -11.98 8.56
N LYS A 173 2.67 -12.68 9.66
CA LYS A 173 3.11 -14.06 9.85
C LYS A 173 2.47 -15.03 8.85
N SER A 174 1.20 -14.83 8.51
CA SER A 174 0.47 -15.71 7.59
C SER A 174 1.03 -15.65 6.17
N TRP A 175 1.47 -14.46 5.72
CA TRP A 175 2.09 -14.27 4.42
C TRP A 175 3.39 -15.08 4.27
N TRP A 176 4.24 -15.03 5.30
CA TRP A 176 5.49 -15.81 5.33
C TRP A 176 5.25 -17.32 5.43
N LYS A 177 4.30 -17.76 6.27
CA LYS A 177 3.95 -19.18 6.40
C LYS A 177 3.53 -19.79 5.05
N ALA A 178 2.75 -19.08 4.25
CA ALA A 178 2.31 -19.55 2.94
C ALA A 178 3.46 -19.79 1.94
N ARG A 179 4.63 -19.15 2.14
CA ARG A 179 5.80 -19.25 1.25
C ARG A 179 6.92 -20.13 1.80
N MET A 180 6.92 -20.41 3.10
CA MET A 180 7.85 -21.37 3.73
C MET A 180 7.40 -22.83 3.65
N MET A 181 6.18 -23.10 3.16
CA MET A 181 5.67 -24.46 2.96
C MET A 181 6.06 -25.07 1.60
N THR A 182 7.18 -24.62 1.04
CA THR A 182 7.80 -25.17 -0.18
C THR A 182 9.07 -25.90 0.20
#